data_AF-D2Q124-F1
#
_entry.id   AF-D2Q124-F1
#
_cell.length_a   1.000
_cell.length_b   1.000
_cell.length_c   1.000
_cell.angle_alpha   90.00
_cell.angle_beta   90.00
_cell.angle_gamma   90.00
#
_symmetry.space_group_name_H-M   'P 1'
#
loop_
_entity.id
_entity.type
_entity.pdbx_description
1 polymer ?
#
loop_
_entity_poly.entity_id
_entity_poly.type
_entity_poly.pdbx_seq_one_letter_code
_entity_poly.pdbx_strand_id
1 'polypeptide(L)' 'MDPYKGSVRTNGRSGKSARFYEWDHTHNDIEVYGPGPAYRHLGSMDPRDGDMYKGPVKGRNLQGKLR' A
#
# COMPACT_ATOMS: atom_id res chain seq x y z
N MET A 1 3.53 -11.63 13.03
CA MET A 1 3.20 -10.47 12.17
C MET A 1 1.93 -10.84 11.45
N ASP A 2 0.79 -10.29 11.88
CA ASP A 2 -0.50 -10.61 11.28
C ASP A 2 -0.64 -9.92 9.92
N PRO A 3 -1.10 -10.62 8.88
CA PRO A 3 -1.10 -10.11 7.50
C PRO A 3 -2.15 -9.02 7.19
N TYR A 4 -2.96 -8.57 8.15
CA TYR A 4 -4.01 -7.59 7.90
C TYR A 4 -4.51 -6.94 9.21
N LYS A 5 -4.55 -5.60 9.24
CA LYS A 5 -5.45 -4.86 10.14
C LYS A 5 -6.35 -4.02 9.25
N GLY A 6 -7.67 -4.16 9.41
CA GLY A 6 -8.67 -3.45 8.62
C GLY A 6 -8.65 -3.82 7.13
N SER A 7 -8.66 -2.80 6.27
CA SER A 7 -8.71 -2.88 4.80
C SER A 7 -7.36 -3.19 4.14
N VAL A 8 -6.26 -3.26 4.89
CA VAL A 8 -4.90 -3.38 4.33
C VAL A 8 -4.54 -4.83 4.03
N ARG A 9 -4.13 -5.10 2.79
CA ARG A 9 -3.57 -6.39 2.33
C ARG A 9 -2.05 -6.31 2.20
N THR A 10 -1.38 -7.45 2.14
CA THR A 10 0.08 -7.55 1.97
C THR A 10 0.48 -8.63 0.97
N ASN A 11 1.69 -8.50 0.38
CA ASN A 11 2.28 -9.54 -0.47
C ASN A 11 2.97 -10.66 0.32
N GLY A 12 2.93 -10.61 1.66
CA GLY A 12 3.52 -11.62 2.55
C GLY A 12 5.05 -11.63 2.59
N ARG A 13 5.72 -10.70 1.90
CA ARG A 13 7.18 -10.58 1.91
C ARG A 13 7.65 -9.69 3.07
N SER A 14 8.91 -9.87 3.46
CA SER A 14 9.56 -9.11 4.54
C SER A 14 10.67 -8.19 4.03
N GLY A 15 11.07 -7.21 4.85
CA GLY A 15 12.15 -6.28 4.51
C GLY A 15 11.79 -5.37 3.33
N LYS A 16 12.79 -4.98 2.52
CA LYS A 16 12.64 -4.01 1.40
C LYS A 16 11.61 -4.42 0.33
N SER A 17 11.32 -5.73 0.22
CA SER A 17 10.37 -6.29 -0.75
C SER A 17 8.93 -6.39 -0.23
N ALA A 18 8.70 -6.09 1.05
CA ALA A 18 7.34 -6.03 1.61
C ALA A 18 6.51 -4.95 0.88
N ARG A 19 5.25 -5.25 0.63
CA ARG A 19 4.26 -4.31 0.09
C ARG A 19 2.96 -4.41 0.87
N PHE A 20 2.29 -3.27 0.96
CA PHE A 20 0.99 -3.11 1.60
C PHE A 20 0.06 -2.43 0.61
N TYR A 21 -1.20 -2.85 0.61
CA TYR A 21 -2.16 -2.48 -0.41
C TYR A 21 -3.46 -2.05 0.25
N GLU A 22 -4.06 -0.97 -0.24
CA GLU A 22 -5.39 -0.54 0.15
C GLU A 22 -6.19 -0.22 -1.11
N TRP A 23 -7.46 -0.64 -1.15
CA TRP A 23 -8.35 -0.28 -2.24
C TRP A 23 -8.83 1.16 -2.08
N ASP A 24 -8.65 1.98 -3.12
CA ASP A 24 -9.21 3.33 -3.17
C ASP A 24 -10.54 3.32 -3.92
N HIS A 25 -11.62 3.39 -3.15
CA HIS A 25 -12.99 3.45 -3.68
C HIS A 25 -13.27 4.73 -4.49
N THR A 26 -12.46 5.78 -4.34
CA THR A 26 -12.65 7.06 -5.04
C THR A 26 -12.15 6.98 -6.47
N HIS A 27 -11.05 6.25 -6.69
CA HIS A 27 -10.36 6.19 -7.97
C HIS A 27 -10.40 4.81 -8.64
N ASN A 28 -10.95 3.80 -7.95
CA ASN A 28 -10.99 2.40 -8.38
C ASN A 28 -9.59 1.84 -8.71
N ASP A 29 -8.60 2.20 -7.89
CA ASP A 29 -7.23 1.71 -7.99
C ASP A 29 -6.70 1.19 -6.65
N ILE A 30 -5.50 0.61 -6.68
CA ILE A 30 -4.85 0.07 -5.49
C ILE A 30 -3.76 1.04 -5.04
N GLU A 31 -3.88 1.61 -3.85
CA GLU A 31 -2.81 2.39 -3.23
C GLU A 31 -1.74 1.45 -2.68
N VAL A 32 -0.48 1.66 -3.07
CA VAL A 32 0.65 0.79 -2.74
C VAL A 32 1.60 1.48 -1.79
N TYR A 33 2.03 0.75 -0.76
CA TYR A 33 2.93 1.26 0.27
C TYR A 33 4.13 0.33 0.48
N GLY A 34 5.26 0.92 0.83
CA GLY A 34 6.51 0.22 1.13
C GLY A 34 6.69 -0.08 2.63
N PRO A 35 7.75 -0.82 2.98
CA PRO A 35 8.12 -1.06 4.37
C PRO A 35 8.67 0.21 5.04
N GLY A 36 8.57 0.26 6.37
CA GLY A 36 9.13 1.33 7.18
C GLY A 36 8.16 1.85 8.24
N PRO A 37 8.61 2.74 9.14
CA PRO A 37 7.85 3.15 10.33
C PRO A 37 6.51 3.85 10.03
N ALA A 38 6.34 4.41 8.83
CA ALA A 38 5.09 5.04 8.40
C ALA A 38 4.39 4.31 7.25
N TYR A 39 4.98 3.25 6.67
CA TYR A 39 4.49 2.64 5.43
C TYR A 39 4.36 3.67 4.30
N ARG A 40 5.49 4.08 3.72
CA ARG A 40 5.55 5.18 2.72
C ARG A 40 4.75 4.84 1.47
N HIS A 41 3.93 5.78 1.00
CA HIS A 41 3.23 5.65 -0.28
C HIS A 41 4.22 5.52 -1.46
N LEU A 42 3.96 4.53 -2.31
CA LEU A 42 4.75 4.23 -3.51
C LEU A 42 4.02 4.61 -4.80
N GLY A 43 2.71 4.86 -4.73
CA GLY A 43 1.88 5.20 -5.87
C GLY A 43 0.64 4.32 -5.96
N SER A 44 -0.11 4.51 -7.04
CA SER A 44 -1.34 3.78 -7.32
C SER A 44 -1.13 2.79 -8.46
N MET A 45 -1.71 1.61 -8.30
CA MET A 45 -1.59 0.46 -9.17
C MET A 45 -2.93 0.17 -9.85
N ASP A 46 -2.91 -0.11 -11.15
CA ASP A 46 -4.08 -0.55 -11.88
C ASP A 46 -4.42 -1.98 -11.45
N PRO A 47 -5.66 -2.24 -10.99
CA PRO A 47 -6.05 -3.57 -10.49
C PRO A 47 -6.16 -4.63 -11.58
N ARG A 48 -6.18 -4.26 -12.86
CA ARG A 48 -6.39 -5.17 -13.99
C ARG A 48 -5.12 -5.90 -14.40
N ASP A 49 -3.99 -5.18 -14.38
CA ASP A 49 -2.69 -5.68 -14.84
C ASP A 49 -1.60 -5.62 -13.75
N GLY A 50 -1.81 -4.84 -12.69
CA GLY A 50 -0.84 -4.66 -11.61
C GLY A 50 0.23 -3.60 -11.91
N ASP A 51 0.05 -2.79 -12.95
CA ASP A 51 1.02 -1.76 -13.32
C ASP A 51 0.87 -0.50 -12.44
N MET A 52 2.02 0.02 -12.02
CA MET A 52 2.09 1.29 -11.28
C MET A 52 1.93 2.45 -12.27
N TYR A 53 0.85 3.22 -12.14
CA TYR A 53 0.55 4.29 -13.10
C TYR A 53 0.52 5.69 -12.47
N LYS A 54 0.44 5.79 -11.13
CA LYS A 54 0.65 7.05 -10.39
C LYS A 54 1.88 6.94 -9.51
N GLY A 55 2.62 8.03 -9.37
CA GLY A 55 3.81 8.09 -8.53
C GLY A 55 3.53 8.29 -7.03
N PRO A 56 4.57 8.23 -6.18
CA PRO A 56 4.47 8.49 -4.75
C PRO A 56 3.91 9.88 -4.43
N VAL A 57 3.09 9.95 -3.37
CA VAL A 57 2.55 11.21 -2.83
C VAL A 57 3.17 11.47 -1.47
N LYS A 58 3.91 12.57 -1.32
CA LYS A 58 4.57 12.92 -0.06
C LYS A 58 3.53 13.11 1.05
N GLY A 59 3.77 12.51 2.21
CA GLY A 59 2.89 12.58 3.37
C GLY A 59 1.79 11.51 3.41
N ARG A 60 1.43 10.89 2.28
CA ARG A 60 0.49 9.75 2.26
C ARG A 60 1.17 8.50 2.80
N ASN A 61 0.52 7.85 3.77
CA ASN A 61 1.11 6.76 4.55
C ASN A 61 0.00 5.94 5.27
N LEU A 62 0.32 4.77 5.80
CA LEU A 62 -0.63 3.92 6.54
C LEU A 62 -0.46 4.03 8.07
N GLN A 63 0.25 5.04 8.56
CA GLN A 63 0.43 5.24 9.99
C GLN A 63 -0.93 5.45 10.66
N GLY A 64 -1.17 4.73 11.75
CA GLY A 64 -2.45 4.76 12.47
C GLY A 64 -3.49 3.77 11.97
N LYS A 65 -3.47 3.36 10.70
CA LYS A 65 -4.36 2.30 10.18
C LYS A 65 -3.91 0.89 10.58
N LEU A 66 -2.61 0.70 10.79
CA LEU A 66 -2.01 -0.56 11.21
C LEU A 66 -1.72 -0.64 12.72
N ARG A 67 -2.24 0.30 13.52
CA ARG A 67 -2.06 0.33 14.98
C ARG A 67 -2.88 -0.72 15.71
#